data_AF-A0A2S9DMZ8-F1
#
_entry.id   AF-A0A2S9DMZ8-F1
#
_cell.length_a   1.000
_cell.length_b   1.000
_cell.length_c   1.000
_cell.angle_alpha   90.00
_cell.angle_beta   90.00
_cell.angle_gamma   90.00
#
_symmetry.space_group_name_H-M   'P 1'
#
loop_
_entity.id
_entity.type
_entity.pdbx_description
1 polymer ?
#
loop_
_entity_poly.entity_id
_entity_poly.type
_entity_poly.pdbx_seq_one_letter_code
_entity_poly.pdbx_strand_id
1 'polypeptide(L)'
;MSESSDDRVTSSHTYIVTVTATYTARIDQVVSSLEASGLRINKVLGTLGQVIGHGDEELRAQLQQVEGVQSVDDERVYRLPNPKDPLQ
;
A
#
# COMPACT_ATOMS: atom_id res chain seq x y z
N MET A 1 -14.76 0.66 37.06
CA MET A 1 -13.30 0.50 36.97
C MET A 1 -13.10 -0.54 35.87
N SER A 2 -13.23 -0.17 34.59
CA SER A 2 -12.18 0.49 33.77
C SER A 2 -10.95 -0.42 33.78
N GLU A 3 -10.62 -1.14 32.71
CA GLU A 3 -9.98 -0.58 31.52
C GLU A 3 -10.54 -1.16 30.20
N SER A 4 -11.15 -0.28 29.41
CA SER A 4 -11.24 -0.43 27.96
C SER A 4 -9.87 -0.12 27.38
N SER A 5 -9.13 -1.14 26.93
CA SER A 5 -7.98 -0.95 26.06
C SER A 5 -8.34 -1.50 24.68
N ASP A 6 -9.15 -0.73 23.95
CA ASP A 6 -9.22 -0.80 22.49
C ASP A 6 -8.05 0.05 21.98
N ASP A 7 -6.88 -0.55 21.86
CA ASP A 7 -5.74 0.04 21.17
C ASP A 7 -5.49 -0.80 19.92
N ARG A 8 -6.40 -0.69 18.96
CA ARG A 8 -6.12 -1.11 17.59
C ARG A 8 -5.06 -0.15 17.06
N VAL A 9 -3.79 -0.47 17.29
CA VAL A 9 -2.70 0.15 16.55
C VAL A 9 -2.92 -0.24 15.09
N THR A 10 -3.58 0.62 14.32
CA THR A 10 -3.64 0.51 12.86
C THR A 10 -2.24 0.77 12.35
N SER A 11 -1.45 -0.31 12.24
CA SER A 11 -0.14 -0.30 11.63
C SER A 11 -0.29 0.19 10.20
N SER A 12 0.09 1.44 9.95
CA SER A 12 0.04 2.01 8.59
C SER A 12 1.15 1.38 7.76
N HIS A 13 0.77 0.68 6.69
CA HIS A 13 1.66 0.02 5.74
C HIS A 13 1.76 0.84 4.46
N THR A 14 2.96 0.95 3.89
CA THR A 14 3.15 1.45 2.53
C THR A 14 2.80 0.34 1.53
N TYR A 15 1.98 0.67 0.55
CA TYR A 15 1.66 -0.18 -0.59
C TYR A 15 2.19 0.42 -1.88
N ILE A 16 2.72 -0.46 -2.73
CA ILE A 16 3.06 -0.19 -4.13
C ILE A 16 2.03 -0.94 -4.97
N VAL A 17 1.17 -0.20 -5.64
CA VAL A 17 0.12 -0.74 -6.51
C VAL A 17 0.58 -0.63 -7.95
N THR A 18 0.64 -1.76 -8.66
CA THR A 18 0.93 -1.80 -10.10
C THR A 18 -0.38 -1.85 -10.86
N VAL A 19 -0.53 -0.96 -11.84
CA VAL A 19 -1.70 -0.83 -12.71
C VAL A 19 -1.43 -1.57 -14.01
N THR A 20 -2.41 -2.33 -14.48
CA THR A 20 -2.35 -3.04 -15.76
C THR A 20 -2.10 -2.10 -16.93
N ALA A 21 -1.38 -2.57 -17.96
CA ALA A 21 -1.05 -1.78 -19.16
C ALA A 21 -2.30 -1.17 -19.85
N THR A 22 -3.44 -1.88 -19.83
CA THR A 22 -4.72 -1.43 -20.40
C THR A 22 -5.31 -0.20 -19.69
N TYR A 23 -4.94 0.01 -18.43
CA TYR A 23 -5.43 1.12 -17.60
C TYR A 23 -4.37 2.22 -17.39
N THR A 24 -3.13 2.05 -17.85
CA THR A 24 -2.08 3.07 -17.67
C THR A 24 -2.45 4.44 -18.28
N ALA A 25 -3.11 4.46 -19.45
CA ALA A 25 -3.60 5.69 -20.07
C ALA A 25 -4.79 6.34 -19.32
N ARG A 26 -5.40 5.59 -18.39
CA ARG A 26 -6.55 6.00 -17.55
C ARG A 26 -6.22 5.87 -16.07
N ILE A 27 -4.93 6.04 -15.71
CA ILE A 27 -4.45 5.78 -14.36
C ILE A 27 -5.18 6.62 -13.30
N ASP A 28 -5.61 7.83 -13.65
CA ASP A 28 -6.38 8.70 -12.75
C ASP A 28 -7.72 8.09 -12.30
N GLN A 29 -8.35 7.26 -13.14
CA GLN A 29 -9.56 6.53 -12.78
C GLN A 29 -9.27 5.44 -11.75
N VAL A 30 -8.13 4.75 -11.91
CA VAL A 30 -7.66 3.75 -10.96
C VAL A 30 -7.27 4.42 -9.64
N VAL A 31 -6.57 5.56 -9.69
CA VAL A 31 -6.20 6.36 -8.50
C VAL A 31 -7.44 6.74 -7.70
N SER A 32 -8.48 7.27 -8.35
CA SER A 32 -9.75 7.61 -7.69
C SER A 32 -10.39 6.40 -6.99
N SER A 33 -10.29 5.22 -7.60
CA SER A 33 -10.85 3.97 -7.07
C SER A 33 -10.04 3.43 -5.88
N LEU A 34 -8.71 3.58 -5.92
CA LEU A 34 -7.82 3.25 -4.81
C LEU A 34 -8.06 4.17 -3.60
N GLU A 35 -8.25 5.47 -3.84
CA GLU A 35 -8.62 6.43 -2.79
C GLU A 35 -9.99 6.11 -2.17
N ALA A 36 -10.98 5.79 -3.00
CA ALA A 36 -12.31 5.37 -2.53
C ALA A 36 -12.27 4.07 -1.71
N SER A 37 -11.28 3.21 -1.96
CA SER A 37 -11.04 2.00 -1.16
C SER A 37 -10.31 2.30 0.15
N GLY A 38 -9.81 3.52 0.36
CA GLY A 38 -9.18 3.97 1.59
C GLY A 38 -7.66 4.13 1.53
N LEU A 39 -7.03 3.93 0.35
CA LEU A 39 -5.60 4.18 0.20
C LEU A 39 -5.31 5.68 0.19
N ARG A 40 -4.44 6.13 1.09
CA ARG A 40 -3.94 7.52 1.06
C ARG A 40 -2.78 7.61 0.09
N ILE A 41 -3.03 8.22 -1.06
CA ILE A 41 -2.02 8.32 -2.14
C ILE A 41 -0.91 9.27 -1.74
N ASN A 42 0.33 8.80 -1.88
CA ASN A 42 1.54 9.58 -1.68
C ASN A 42 2.13 10.01 -3.04
N LYS A 43 2.20 9.08 -3.98
CA LYS A 43 2.84 9.34 -5.28
C LYS A 43 2.23 8.50 -6.39
N VAL A 44 2.04 9.12 -7.56
CA VAL A 44 1.68 8.44 -8.80
C VAL A 44 2.88 8.50 -9.75
N LEU A 45 3.32 7.34 -10.21
CA LEU A 45 4.39 7.15 -11.20
C LEU A 45 3.74 6.70 -12.51
N GLY A 46 3.01 7.61 -13.17
CA GLY A 46 2.14 7.31 -14.31
C GLY A 46 2.82 6.54 -15.44
N THR A 47 4.04 6.92 -15.80
CA THR A 47 4.82 6.24 -16.86
C THR A 47 5.15 4.78 -16.52
N LEU A 48 5.34 4.46 -15.23
CA LEU A 48 5.61 3.11 -14.75
C LEU A 48 4.33 2.33 -14.41
N GLY A 49 3.17 2.98 -14.47
CA GLY A 49 1.91 2.40 -14.02
C GLY A 49 1.89 2.09 -12.53
N GLN A 50 2.59 2.86 -11.69
CA GLN A 50 2.66 2.60 -10.25
C GLN A 50 1.99 3.70 -9.44
N VAL A 51 1.30 3.29 -8.37
CA VAL A 51 0.71 4.17 -7.38
C VAL A 51 1.22 3.75 -6.00
N ILE A 52 1.82 4.69 -5.27
CA ILE A 52 2.37 4.46 -3.94
C ILE A 52 1.47 5.18 -2.93
N GLY A 53 1.04 4.48 -1.89
CA GLY A 53 0.19 5.04 -0.86
C GLY A 53 0.31 4.29 0.46
N HIS A 54 -0.43 4.76 1.46
CA HIS A 54 -0.43 4.19 2.81
C HIS A 54 -1.84 3.83 3.24
N GLY A 55 -1.97 2.73 3.99
CA GLY A 55 -3.24 2.33 4.59
C GLY A 55 -3.06 1.20 5.60
N ASP A 56 -4.16 0.70 6.12
CA ASP A 56 -4.15 -0.35 7.15
C ASP A 56 -3.81 -1.70 6.53
N GLU A 57 -3.32 -2.65 7.33
CA GLU A 57 -2.89 -3.98 6.85
C GLU A 57 -3.99 -4.74 6.07
N GLU A 58 -5.24 -4.61 6.52
CA GLU A 58 -6.42 -5.24 5.91
C GLU A 58 -6.77 -4.64 4.53
N LEU A 59 -6.26 -3.44 4.22
CA LEU A 59 -6.56 -2.73 2.98
C LEU A 59 -6.03 -3.47 1.74
N ARG A 60 -4.95 -4.24 1.88
CA ARG A 60 -4.31 -4.95 0.76
C ARG A 60 -5.30 -5.80 -0.05
N ALA A 61 -6.15 -6.55 0.62
CA ALA A 61 -7.12 -7.43 -0.04
C ALA A 61 -8.16 -6.62 -0.85
N GLN A 62 -8.55 -5.44 -0.35
CA GLN A 62 -9.50 -4.55 -1.03
C GLN A 62 -8.87 -3.93 -2.29
N LEU A 63 -7.62 -3.47 -2.19
CA LEU A 63 -6.90 -2.88 -3.33
C LEU A 63 -6.71 -3.88 -4.48
N GLN A 64 -6.53 -5.17 -4.17
CA GLN A 64 -6.41 -6.22 -5.19
C GLN A 64 -7.71 -6.45 -5.98
N GLN A 65 -8.86 -6.01 -5.46
CA GLN A 65 -10.15 -6.12 -6.15
C GLN A 65 -10.47 -4.89 -7.03
N VAL A 66 -9.67 -3.83 -6.95
CA VAL A 66 -9.88 -2.61 -7.75
C VAL A 66 -9.60 -2.92 -9.22
N GLU A 67 -10.56 -2.55 -10.07
CA GLU A 67 -10.43 -2.73 -11.51
C GLU A 67 -9.20 -1.98 -12.06
N GLY A 68 -8.42 -2.67 -12.89
CA GLY A 68 -7.19 -2.13 -13.46
C GLY A 68 -5.95 -2.34 -12.59
N VAL A 69 -6.08 -2.83 -11.34
CA VAL A 69 -4.93 -3.25 -10.53
C VAL A 69 -4.39 -4.59 -11.01
N GLN A 70 -3.07 -4.66 -11.20
CA GLN A 70 -2.33 -5.86 -11.55
C GLN A 70 -1.71 -6.52 -10.31
N SER A 71 -1.10 -5.73 -9.43
CA SER A 71 -0.48 -6.22 -8.19
C SER A 71 -0.59 -5.19 -7.07
N VAL A 72 -0.53 -5.69 -5.83
CA VAL A 72 -0.42 -4.88 -4.62
C VAL A 72 0.68 -5.48 -3.75
N ASP A 73 1.76 -4.75 -3.64
CA ASP A 73 2.99 -5.13 -2.96
C ASP A 73 3.16 -4.29 -1.68
N ASP A 74 3.49 -4.94 -0.58
CA ASP A 74 3.89 -4.29 0.68
C ASP A 74 5.34 -3.79 0.57
N GLU A 75 5.61 -2.55 1.00
CA GLU A 75 6.99 -2.09 1.12
C GLU A 75 7.67 -2.82 2.29
N ARG A 76 8.57 -3.74 1.95
CA ARG A 76 9.41 -4.40 2.96
C ARG A 76 10.62 -3.53 3.25
N VAL A 77 10.65 -2.98 4.45
CA VAL A 77 11.85 -2.31 4.96
C VAL A 77 12.87 -3.36 5.38
N TYR A 78 13.75 -3.74 4.45
CA TYR A 78 14.95 -4.50 4.79
C TYR A 78 15.97 -3.56 5.44
N ARG A 79 16.19 -3.72 6.75
CA ARG A 79 17.33 -3.10 7.42
C ARG A 79 18.51 -4.05 7.40
N LEU A 80 19.67 -3.54 6.95
CA LEU A 80 20.92 -4.23 7.23
C LEU A 80 21.05 -4.38 8.76
N PRO A 81 21.46 -5.56 9.25
CA PRO A 81 21.84 -5.70 10.65
C PRO A 81 22.92 -4.66 10.97
N ASN A 82 22.92 -4.16 12.21
CA ASN A 82 24.01 -3.30 12.65
C ASN A 82 25.32 -4.10 12.49
N PRO A 83 26.45 -3.49 12.07
CA PRO A 83 27.73 -4.20 11.97
C PRO A 83 28.17 -4.93 13.25
N LYS A 84 27.59 -4.58 14.41
CA LYS A 84 27.85 -5.20 15.71
C LYS A 84 26.83 -6.28 16.09
N ASP A 85 25.76 -6.46 15.33
CA ASP A 85 24.80 -7.53 15.56
C ASP A 85 25.44 -8.86 15.14
N PRO A 86 25.35 -9.91 15.97
CA PRO A 86 25.82 -11.23 15.56
C PRO A 86 25.03 -11.66 14.32
N LEU A 87 25.73 -12.19 13.33
CA LEU A 87 25.10 -12.82 12.17
C LEU A 87 24.15 -13.93 12.66
N GLN A 88 22.86 -13.84 12.30
CA GLN A 88 21.85 -14.84 12.64
C GLN A 88 22.00 -16.10 11.78
#